data_AF-A0AAN4YML9-F1
#
_entry.id   AF-A0AAN4YML9-F1
#
_cell.length_a   1.000
_cell.length_b   1.000
_cell.length_c   1.000
_cell.angle_alpha   90.00
_cell.angle_beta   90.00
_cell.angle_gamma   90.00
#
_symmetry.space_group_name_H-M   'P 1'
#
loop_
_entity.id
_entity.type
_entity.pdbx_description
1 polymer ?
#
loop_
_entity_poly.entity_id
_entity_poly.type
_entity_poly.pdbx_seq_one_letter_code
_entity_poly.pdbx_strand_id
1 'polypeptide(L)'
;MERADPVLRRHLADIKPFFALAATLTLYAHDIQEYSDIARLFDFLLAREPVVSIYLFVAIILSRKKELLEIPEDEPEMLHFTLSKLPCPLDLEGLISNAVQLFNDYPPESLPLGAWKKIPQTSVLKSTRDIFAKQAIGEAIFLFDRQVRQLRYEERKKKAVDFLWQHRRTIGTVAVTILVGALSVWMRKKGFDTTIWSYFNRFKLAFQSHDLS
;
A
#
# COMPACT_ATOMS: atom_id res chain seq x y z
N MET A 1 16.06 1.21 -1.87
CA MET A 1 16.41 -0.05 -2.59
C MET A 1 16.36 0.09 -4.10
N GLU A 2 15.24 0.44 -4.75
CA GLU A 2 15.14 0.44 -6.23
C GLU A 2 16.24 1.25 -6.94
N ARG A 3 16.66 2.38 -6.38
CA ARG A 3 17.79 3.19 -6.88
C ARG A 3 19.17 2.64 -6.51
N ALA A 4 19.32 2.16 -5.28
CA ALA A 4 20.61 1.76 -4.71
C ALA A 4 21.04 0.36 -5.17
N ASP A 5 20.10 -0.57 -5.31
CA ASP A 5 20.35 -1.94 -5.75
C ASP A 5 19.11 -2.53 -6.47
N PRO A 6 19.00 -2.38 -7.79
CA PRO A 6 17.87 -2.89 -8.55
C PRO A 6 17.85 -4.42 -8.63
N VAL A 7 18.99 -5.10 -8.50
CA VAL A 7 19.07 -6.57 -8.54
C VAL A 7 18.44 -7.14 -7.28
N LEU A 8 18.89 -6.67 -6.10
CA LEU A 8 18.32 -7.10 -4.83
C LEU A 8 16.85 -6.69 -4.71
N ARG A 9 16.44 -5.53 -5.25
CA ARG A 9 15.04 -5.12 -5.27
C ARG A 9 14.15 -6.08 -6.07
N ARG A 10 14.62 -6.62 -7.20
CA ARG A 10 13.87 -7.58 -8.00
C ARG A 10 13.74 -8.91 -7.28
N HIS A 11 14.85 -9.38 -6.71
CA HIS A 11 14.88 -10.62 -5.93
C HIS A 11 13.90 -10.61 -4.74
N LEU A 12 13.75 -9.45 -4.08
CA LEU A 12 12.80 -9.29 -2.97
C LEU A 12 11.39 -8.85 -3.41
N ALA A 13 11.07 -8.81 -4.70
CA ALA A 13 9.84 -8.17 -5.18
C ALA A 13 8.55 -8.90 -4.81
N ASP A 14 8.62 -10.23 -4.73
CA ASP A 14 7.46 -11.08 -4.45
C ASP A 14 7.22 -11.28 -2.95
N ILE A 15 8.16 -10.83 -2.11
CA ILE A 15 8.04 -10.90 -0.66
C ILE A 15 7.22 -9.73 -0.15
N LYS A 16 6.12 -10.05 0.53
CA LYS A 16 5.40 -9.05 1.31
C LYS A 16 6.30 -8.60 2.47
N PRO A 17 6.44 -7.29 2.72
CA PRO A 17 7.35 -6.75 3.73
C PRO A 17 6.82 -6.92 5.17
N PHE A 18 6.30 -8.08 5.52
CA PHE A 18 5.86 -8.39 6.89
C PHE A 18 7.05 -8.51 7.85
N PHE A 19 8.20 -8.98 7.36
CA PHE A 19 9.45 -9.03 8.13
C PHE A 19 9.83 -7.64 8.69
N ALA A 20 9.56 -6.59 7.91
CA ALA A 20 9.88 -5.24 8.28
C ALA A 20 8.97 -4.70 9.39
N LEU A 21 7.81 -5.32 9.66
CA LEU A 21 6.85 -4.78 10.63
C LEU A 21 7.41 -4.84 12.06
N ALA A 22 7.79 -6.04 12.53
CA ALA A 22 8.34 -6.22 13.87
C ALA A 22 9.64 -5.43 14.03
N ALA A 23 10.46 -5.45 12.99
CA ALA A 23 11.72 -4.74 12.95
C ALA A 23 11.54 -3.21 12.97
N THR A 24 10.56 -2.66 12.24
CA THR A 24 10.23 -1.22 12.22
C THR A 24 9.61 -0.76 13.53
N LEU A 25 8.75 -1.57 14.14
CA LEU A 25 8.09 -1.22 15.40
C LEU A 25 9.07 -1.16 16.56
N THR A 26 10.08 -2.04 16.56
CA THR A 26 11.06 -2.14 17.65
C THR A 26 12.42 -1.56 17.28
N LEU A 27 12.57 -1.05 16.06
CA LEU A 27 13.84 -0.56 15.50
C LEU A 27 14.98 -1.58 15.67
N TYR A 28 14.67 -2.87 15.50
CA TYR A 28 15.56 -4.02 15.79
C TYR A 28 16.17 -4.09 17.20
N ALA A 29 15.75 -3.24 18.14
CA ALA A 29 16.31 -3.20 19.49
C ALA A 29 16.15 -4.53 20.25
N HIS A 30 15.18 -5.36 19.86
CA HIS A 30 14.97 -6.69 20.41
C HIS A 30 16.02 -7.73 19.97
N ASP A 31 16.80 -7.45 18.92
CA ASP A 31 17.77 -8.38 18.32
C ASP A 31 19.23 -7.92 18.56
N ILE A 32 19.42 -6.75 19.19
CA ILE A 32 20.73 -6.24 19.61
C ILE A 32 21.06 -6.78 21.00
N GLN A 33 22.25 -7.36 21.15
CA GLN A 33 22.68 -7.97 22.42
C GLN A 33 23.35 -6.97 23.37
N GLU A 34 24.12 -6.02 22.83
CA GLU A 34 24.85 -5.04 23.62
C GLU A 34 24.01 -3.78 23.90
N TYR A 35 23.90 -3.40 25.18
CA TYR A 35 23.16 -2.21 25.56
C TYR A 35 23.74 -0.92 24.96
N SER A 36 25.07 -0.84 24.82
CA SER A 36 25.78 0.26 24.17
C SER A 36 25.29 0.50 22.75
N ASP A 37 25.10 -0.58 21.97
CA ASP A 37 24.62 -0.52 20.60
C ASP A 37 23.16 -0.09 20.53
N ILE A 38 22.32 -0.55 21.47
CA ILE A 38 20.93 -0.09 21.57
C ILE A 38 20.91 1.42 21.83
N ALA A 39 21.62 1.89 22.86
CA ALA A 39 21.67 3.31 23.20
C ALA A 39 22.15 4.15 22.00
N ARG A 40 23.25 3.72 21.37
CA ARG A 40 23.83 4.41 20.21
C ARG A 40 22.89 4.47 19.00
N LEU A 41 22.14 3.40 18.76
CA LEU A 41 21.12 3.35 17.72
C LEU A 41 19.98 4.35 18.00
N PHE A 42 19.46 4.37 19.22
CA PHE A 42 18.41 5.31 19.60
C PHE A 42 18.91 6.76 19.57
N ASP A 43 20.13 7.04 20.00
CA ASP A 43 20.75 8.37 19.88
C ASP A 43 20.75 8.85 18.42
N PHE A 44 21.15 7.97 17.49
CA PHE A 44 21.11 8.27 16.07
C PHE A 44 19.69 8.53 15.56
N LEU A 45 18.73 7.68 15.91
CA LEU A 45 17.36 7.78 15.41
C LEU A 45 16.62 8.99 15.97
N LEU A 46 16.83 9.34 17.24
CA LEU A 46 16.22 10.50 17.89
C LEU A 46 16.85 11.83 17.43
N ALA A 47 18.12 11.82 17.02
CA ALA A 47 18.80 12.99 16.48
C ALA A 47 18.52 13.25 15.00
N ARG A 48 17.68 12.43 14.34
CA ARG A 48 17.40 12.49 12.90
C ARG A 48 15.90 12.50 12.59
N GLU A 49 15.56 12.88 11.36
CA GLU A 49 14.17 12.89 10.91
C GLU A 49 13.60 11.45 10.97
N PRO A 50 12.33 11.23 11.34
CA PRO A 50 11.76 9.89 11.46
C PRO A 50 11.90 9.04 10.20
N VAL A 51 11.92 9.68 9.02
CA VAL A 51 12.11 9.00 7.73
C VAL A 51 13.47 8.30 7.61
N VAL A 52 14.51 8.77 8.31
CA VAL A 52 15.86 8.19 8.30
C VAL A 52 15.85 6.76 8.85
N SER A 53 14.92 6.42 9.75
CA SER A 53 14.74 5.04 10.22
C SER A 53 14.54 4.06 9.05
N ILE A 54 13.77 4.44 8.02
CA ILE A 54 13.54 3.63 6.82
C ILE A 54 14.85 3.41 6.04
N TYR A 55 15.72 4.42 5.99
CA TYR A 55 17.02 4.29 5.33
C TYR A 55 17.96 3.36 6.09
N LEU A 56 17.88 3.32 7.42
CA LEU A 56 18.58 2.33 8.23
C LEU A 56 18.11 0.91 7.92
N PHE A 57 16.80 0.67 7.78
CA PHE A 57 16.30 -0.64 7.31
C PHE A 57 16.91 -1.03 5.97
N VAL A 58 16.95 -0.08 5.02
CA VAL A 58 17.54 -0.34 3.70
C VAL A 58 19.04 -0.62 3.82
N ALA A 59 19.78 0.10 4.67
CA ALA A 59 21.20 -0.13 4.91
C ALA A 59 21.47 -1.54 5.46
N ILE A 60 20.64 -2.00 6.42
CA ILE A 60 20.71 -3.36 6.98
C ILE A 60 20.50 -4.40 5.87
N ILE A 61 19.45 -4.24 5.06
CA ILE A 61 19.17 -5.16 3.94
C ILE A 61 20.33 -5.20 2.94
N LEU A 62 20.88 -4.02 2.59
CA LEU A 62 22.00 -3.93 1.64
C LEU A 62 23.30 -4.54 2.20
N SER A 63 23.55 -4.41 3.51
CA SER A 63 24.73 -5.03 4.15
C SER A 63 24.72 -6.55 4.02
N ARG A 64 23.53 -7.16 3.94
CA ARG A 64 23.32 -8.61 3.81
C ARG A 64 22.99 -9.04 2.39
N LYS A 65 23.26 -8.19 1.38
CA LYS A 65 22.98 -8.48 -0.03
C LYS A 65 23.46 -9.85 -0.48
N LYS A 66 24.71 -10.23 -0.13
CA LYS A 66 25.31 -11.49 -0.59
C LYS A 66 24.51 -12.69 -0.11
N GLU A 67 24.26 -12.75 1.20
CA GLU A 67 23.44 -13.79 1.84
C GLU A 67 22.03 -13.83 1.26
N LEU A 68 21.40 -12.67 1.06
CA LEU A 68 20.05 -12.61 0.50
C LEU A 68 19.98 -13.13 -0.94
N LEU A 69 20.99 -12.87 -1.78
CA LEU A 69 21.02 -13.34 -3.16
C LEU A 69 21.38 -14.82 -3.29
N GLU A 70 21.91 -15.45 -2.24
CA GLU A 70 22.18 -16.89 -2.20
C GLU A 70 20.91 -17.70 -1.89
N ILE A 71 19.89 -17.08 -1.30
CA ILE A 71 18.63 -17.75 -0.99
C ILE A 71 17.78 -17.84 -2.28
N PRO A 72 17.30 -19.04 -2.65
CA PRO A 72 16.44 -19.19 -3.82
C PRO A 72 15.12 -18.42 -3.74
N GLU A 73 14.60 -17.95 -4.88
CA GLU A 73 13.33 -17.18 -4.96
C GLU A 73 12.10 -18.02 -4.60
N ASP A 74 12.19 -19.34 -4.71
CA ASP A 74 11.16 -20.30 -4.33
C ASP A 74 11.11 -20.61 -2.82
N GLU A 75 11.99 -20.00 -2.02
CA GLU A 75 12.02 -20.12 -0.55
C GLU A 75 11.75 -18.78 0.17
N PRO A 76 10.55 -18.18 0.02
CA PRO A 76 10.24 -16.87 0.59
C PRO A 76 10.26 -16.84 2.13
N GLU A 77 10.05 -17.98 2.79
CA GLU A 77 10.14 -18.11 4.24
C GLU A 77 11.57 -17.90 4.74
N MET A 78 12.57 -18.41 4.01
CA MET A 78 13.98 -18.25 4.34
C MET A 78 14.41 -16.80 4.18
N LEU A 79 14.00 -16.14 3.08
CA LEU A 79 14.23 -14.70 2.90
C LEU A 79 13.56 -13.88 4.01
N HIS A 80 12.32 -14.22 4.39
CA HIS A 80 11.62 -13.54 5.49
C HIS A 80 12.35 -13.72 6.82
N PHE A 81 12.80 -14.93 7.15
CA PHE A 81 13.56 -15.23 8.36
C PHE A 81 14.86 -14.42 8.41
N THR A 82 15.63 -14.47 7.33
CA THR A 82 16.89 -13.74 7.18
C THR A 82 16.67 -12.24 7.40
N LEU A 83 15.70 -11.63 6.72
CA LEU A 83 15.39 -10.19 6.84
C LEU A 83 14.83 -9.76 8.21
N SER A 84 14.34 -10.72 9.01
CA SER A 84 13.85 -10.47 10.36
C SER A 84 14.98 -10.39 11.40
N LYS A 85 16.22 -10.71 11.01
CA LYS A 85 17.41 -10.70 11.88
C LYS A 85 18.37 -9.57 11.52
N LEU A 86 19.14 -9.11 12.50
CA LEU A 86 20.28 -8.24 12.28
C LEU A 86 21.50 -9.02 11.74
N PRO A 87 22.38 -8.37 10.97
CA PRO A 87 23.65 -8.96 10.56
C PRO A 87 24.49 -9.30 11.80
N CYS A 88 25.18 -10.44 11.75
CA CYS A 88 26.12 -10.86 12.77
C CYS A 88 27.47 -11.18 12.09
N PRO A 89 28.59 -10.51 12.45
CA PRO A 89 28.70 -9.47 13.48
C PRO A 89 27.97 -8.17 13.12
N LEU A 90 27.48 -7.44 14.13
CA LEU A 90 26.79 -6.16 13.96
C LEU A 90 27.80 -5.02 13.84
N ASP A 91 27.97 -4.47 12.63
CA ASP A 91 28.70 -3.22 12.41
C ASP A 91 27.74 -2.01 12.45
N LEU A 92 27.38 -1.58 13.66
CA LEU A 92 26.37 -0.54 13.85
C LEU A 92 26.80 0.81 13.25
N GLU A 93 28.05 1.22 13.43
CA GLU A 93 28.55 2.49 12.88
C GLU A 93 28.60 2.47 11.35
N GLY A 94 29.01 1.34 10.75
CA GLY A 94 28.93 1.16 9.31
C GLY A 94 27.50 1.25 8.79
N LEU A 95 26.54 0.63 9.47
CA LEU A 95 25.11 0.71 9.13
C LEU A 95 24.56 2.13 9.24
N ILE A 96 24.89 2.85 10.31
CA ILE A 96 24.50 4.26 10.51
C ILE A 96 25.10 5.14 9.40
N SER A 97 26.39 4.97 9.09
CA SER A 97 27.08 5.71 8.03
C SER A 97 26.41 5.46 6.67
N ASN A 98 26.14 4.20 6.33
CA ASN A 98 25.46 3.82 5.09
C ASN A 98 24.04 4.37 5.03
N ALA A 99 23.29 4.38 6.14
CA ALA A 99 21.94 4.93 6.20
C ALA A 99 21.94 6.45 5.90
N VAL A 100 22.90 7.19 6.47
CA VAL A 100 23.08 8.62 6.20
C VAL A 100 23.46 8.87 4.75
N GLN A 101 24.39 8.08 4.20
CA GLN A 101 24.76 8.18 2.78
C GLN A 101 23.55 7.93 1.87
N LEU A 102 22.80 6.86 2.10
CA LEU A 102 21.60 6.55 1.32
C LEU A 102 20.55 7.67 1.38
N PHE A 103 20.38 8.30 2.55
CA PHE A 103 19.46 9.44 2.71
C PHE A 103 19.91 10.65 1.91
N ASN A 104 21.21 10.96 1.92
CA ASN A 104 21.77 12.09 1.18
C ASN A 104 21.75 11.85 -0.33
N ASP A 105 22.07 10.64 -0.79
CA ASP A 105 22.11 10.28 -2.21
C ASP A 105 20.69 10.16 -2.79
N TYR A 106 19.75 9.67 -1.99
CA TYR A 106 18.38 9.40 -2.41
C TYR A 106 17.37 10.00 -1.43
N PRO A 107 17.27 11.34 -1.30
CA PRO A 107 16.31 11.96 -0.40
C PRO A 107 14.87 11.55 -0.74
N PRO A 108 13.92 11.56 0.21
CA PRO A 108 12.56 11.06 0.00
C PRO A 108 11.88 11.67 -1.23
N GLU A 109 12.11 12.96 -1.48
CA GLU A 109 11.60 13.70 -2.64
C GLU A 109 12.05 13.16 -4.00
N SER A 110 13.24 12.54 -4.07
CA SER A 110 13.84 12.03 -5.32
C SER A 110 13.45 10.58 -5.63
N LEU A 111 12.71 9.93 -4.72
CA LEU A 111 12.33 8.54 -4.85
C LEU A 111 11.43 8.30 -6.09
N PRO A 112 11.67 7.19 -6.82
CA PRO A 112 10.94 6.88 -8.04
C PRO A 112 9.44 6.61 -7.77
N LEU A 113 8.65 6.58 -8.85
CA LEU A 113 7.22 6.23 -8.84
C LEU A 113 6.35 7.12 -7.95
N GLY A 114 6.84 8.30 -7.59
CA GLY A 114 6.18 9.22 -6.67
C GLY A 114 5.90 8.58 -5.31
N ALA A 115 6.75 7.64 -4.86
CA ALA A 115 6.56 6.91 -3.60
C ALA A 115 6.30 7.86 -2.43
N TRP A 116 7.10 8.93 -2.33
CA TRP A 116 6.93 9.96 -1.31
C TRP A 116 5.64 10.77 -1.48
N LYS A 117 5.21 11.06 -2.71
CA LYS A 117 3.96 11.78 -2.97
C LYS A 117 2.72 11.00 -2.53
N LYS A 118 2.78 9.65 -2.57
CA LYS A 118 1.68 8.77 -2.13
C LYS A 118 1.48 8.79 -0.61
N ILE A 119 2.51 9.14 0.16
CA ILE A 119 2.40 9.22 1.62
C ILE A 119 1.57 10.45 2.01
N PRO A 120 0.56 10.33 2.88
CA PRO A 120 -0.24 11.47 3.33
C PRO A 120 0.61 12.52 4.05
N GLN A 121 0.28 13.80 3.88
CA GLN A 121 0.95 14.90 4.59
C GLN A 121 0.79 14.82 6.12
N THR A 122 -0.24 14.13 6.59
CA THR A 122 -0.50 13.86 8.02
C THR A 122 0.36 12.73 8.59
N SER A 123 1.16 12.03 7.77
CA SER A 123 2.08 11.02 8.25
C SER A 123 3.22 11.67 9.05
N VAL A 124 3.60 11.03 10.16
CA VAL A 124 4.76 11.42 10.98
C VAL A 124 6.04 11.60 10.14
N LEU A 125 6.18 10.81 9.06
CA LEU A 125 7.31 10.91 8.14
C LEU A 125 7.41 12.29 7.47
N LYS A 126 6.28 12.99 7.28
CA LYS A 126 6.19 14.30 6.63
C LYS A 126 5.95 15.45 7.61
N SER A 127 5.18 15.22 8.66
CA SER A 127 4.86 16.26 9.63
C SER A 127 6.01 16.58 10.59
N THR A 128 6.94 15.64 10.78
CA THR A 128 8.04 15.76 11.74
C THR A 128 9.40 15.73 11.04
N ARG A 129 9.56 16.53 9.98
CA ARG A 129 10.86 16.68 9.29
C ARG A 129 11.81 17.64 9.99
N ASP A 130 11.29 18.61 10.74
CA ASP A 130 12.10 19.45 11.61
C ASP A 130 11.99 18.92 13.04
N ILE A 131 13.09 18.35 13.54
CA ILE A 131 13.18 17.71 14.85
C ILE A 131 13.30 18.75 15.96
N PHE A 132 13.80 19.95 15.64
CA PHE A 132 14.00 21.03 16.60
C PHE A 132 12.79 21.98 16.67
N ALA A 133 11.87 21.88 15.71
CA ALA A 133 10.60 22.60 15.76
C ALA A 133 9.79 22.19 16.99
N LYS A 134 9.37 23.18 17.78
CA LYS A 134 8.45 22.95 18.89
C LYS A 134 7.08 22.56 18.34
N GLN A 135 6.71 21.28 18.48
CA GLN A 135 5.34 20.84 18.22
C GLN A 135 4.47 21.09 19.44
N ALA A 136 3.36 21.81 19.24
CA ALA A 136 2.35 21.95 20.28
C ALA A 136 1.59 20.62 20.43
N ILE A 137 1.33 20.18 21.66
CA ILE A 137 0.60 18.93 21.95
C ILE A 137 -0.75 18.90 21.22
N GLY A 138 -1.47 20.04 21.19
CA GLY A 138 -2.75 20.14 20.48
C GLY A 138 -2.63 19.92 18.96
N GLU A 139 -1.53 20.34 18.34
CA GLU A 139 -1.26 20.11 16.93
C GLU A 139 -0.99 18.63 16.64
N ALA A 140 -0.19 17.98 17.49
CA ALA A 140 0.07 16.55 17.39
C ALA A 140 -1.22 15.71 17.51
N ILE A 141 -2.08 16.05 18.48
CA ILE A 141 -3.40 15.41 18.64
C ILE A 141 -4.27 15.62 17.40
N PHE A 142 -4.32 16.85 16.87
CA PHE A 142 -5.09 17.16 15.67
C PHE A 142 -4.61 16.37 14.43
N LEU A 143 -3.29 16.31 14.21
CA LEU A 143 -2.69 15.54 13.12
C LEU A 143 -2.99 14.04 13.26
N PHE A 144 -2.87 13.51 14.47
CA PHE A 144 -3.21 12.12 14.77
C PHE A 144 -4.69 11.82 14.47
N ASP A 145 -5.62 12.63 14.96
CA ASP A 145 -7.06 12.48 14.69
C ASP A 145 -7.37 12.57 13.19
N ARG A 146 -6.66 13.41 12.45
CA ARG A 146 -6.80 13.52 11.00
C ARG A 146 -6.28 12.27 10.30
N GLN A 147 -5.14 11.74 10.73
CA GLN A 147 -4.56 10.49 10.21
C GLN A 147 -5.50 9.30 10.48
N VAL A 148 -6.03 9.16 11.69
CA VAL A 148 -6.99 8.10 12.05
C VAL A 148 -8.26 8.18 11.20
N ARG A 149 -8.80 9.39 11.00
CA ARG A 149 -9.98 9.60 10.13
C ARG A 149 -9.71 9.19 8.68
N GLN A 150 -8.53 9.52 8.16
CA GLN A 150 -8.14 9.13 6.81
C GLN A 150 -8.04 7.61 6.67
N LEU A 151 -7.36 6.93 7.60
CA LEU A 151 -7.24 5.47 7.60
C LEU A 151 -8.61 4.78 7.64
N ARG A 152 -9.54 5.25 8.50
CA ARG A 152 -10.91 4.73 8.57
C ARG A 152 -11.67 4.92 7.25
N TYR A 153 -11.48 6.05 6.58
CA TYR A 153 -12.14 6.33 5.31
C TYR A 153 -11.61 5.41 4.19
N GLU A 154 -10.30 5.19 4.14
CA GLU A 154 -9.66 4.27 3.19
C GLU A 154 -10.10 2.81 3.46
N GLU A 155 -10.19 2.41 4.73
CA GLU A 155 -10.67 1.09 5.11
C GLU A 155 -12.13 0.87 4.71
N ARG A 156 -13.01 1.86 4.95
CA ARG A 156 -14.41 1.82 4.52
C ARG A 156 -14.54 1.74 3.01
N LYS A 157 -13.75 2.51 2.27
CA LYS A 157 -13.69 2.43 0.80
C LYS A 157 -13.31 1.04 0.34
N LYS A 158 -12.26 0.46 0.91
CA LYS A 158 -11.81 -0.89 0.57
C LYS A 158 -12.89 -1.93 0.86
N LYS A 159 -13.50 -1.88 2.04
CA LYS A 159 -14.64 -2.75 2.41
C LYS A 159 -15.82 -2.59 1.46
N ALA A 160 -16.16 -1.37 1.05
CA ALA A 160 -17.22 -1.12 0.08
C ALA A 160 -16.87 -1.68 -1.31
N VAL A 161 -15.64 -1.48 -1.78
CA VAL A 161 -15.16 -2.06 -3.05
C VAL A 161 -15.17 -3.58 -3.00
N ASP A 162 -14.65 -4.18 -1.94
CA ASP A 162 -14.63 -5.64 -1.75
C ASP A 162 -16.06 -6.20 -1.70
N PHE A 163 -16.97 -5.51 -0.98
CA PHE A 163 -18.38 -5.86 -0.94
C PHE A 163 -19.05 -5.80 -2.31
N LEU A 164 -18.82 -4.71 -3.07
CA LEU A 164 -19.32 -4.56 -4.44
C LEU A 164 -18.76 -5.65 -5.36
N TRP A 165 -17.47 -5.98 -5.21
CA TRP A 165 -16.81 -7.01 -6.01
C TRP A 165 -17.39 -8.40 -5.72
N GLN A 166 -17.60 -8.74 -4.44
CA GLN A 166 -18.23 -9.99 -4.02
C GLN A 166 -19.67 -10.10 -4.55
N HIS A 167 -20.42 -8.99 -4.55
CA HIS A 167 -21.82 -8.95 -4.96
C HIS A 167 -22.04 -8.53 -6.41
N ARG A 168 -20.99 -8.46 -7.25
CA ARG A 168 -21.06 -7.89 -8.60
C ARG A 168 -22.10 -8.54 -9.52
N ARG A 169 -22.36 -9.84 -9.38
CA ARG A 169 -23.36 -10.56 -10.19
C ARG A 169 -24.79 -10.18 -9.77
N THR A 170 -25.07 -10.16 -8.47
CA THR A 170 -26.39 -9.82 -7.92
C THR A 170 -26.69 -8.32 -8.04
N ILE A 171 -25.69 -7.47 -7.84
CA ILE A 171 -25.84 -6.02 -8.03
C ILE A 171 -26.04 -5.72 -9.52
N GLY A 172 -25.35 -6.44 -10.41
CA GLY A 172 -25.55 -6.32 -11.85
C GLY A 172 -27.00 -6.60 -12.27
N THR A 173 -27.63 -7.66 -11.75
CA THR A 173 -29.03 -7.97 -12.07
C THR A 173 -29.99 -6.93 -11.52
N VAL A 174 -29.85 -6.53 -10.25
CA VAL A 174 -30.69 -5.49 -9.64
C VAL A 174 -30.56 -4.15 -10.38
N ALA A 175 -29.34 -3.76 -10.75
CA ALA A 175 -29.09 -2.54 -11.52
C ALA A 175 -29.77 -2.60 -12.89
N VAL A 176 -29.68 -3.73 -13.61
CA VAL A 176 -30.39 -3.93 -14.88
C VAL A 176 -31.89 -3.85 -14.68
N THR A 177 -32.46 -4.46 -13.64
CA THR A 177 -33.90 -4.39 -13.35
C THR A 177 -34.38 -2.97 -13.10
N ILE A 178 -33.63 -2.20 -12.30
CA ILE A 178 -33.95 -0.78 -12.04
C ILE A 178 -33.87 0.02 -13.34
N LEU A 179 -32.86 -0.22 -14.18
CA LEU A 179 -32.66 0.47 -15.44
C LEU A 179 -33.78 0.15 -16.44
N VAL A 180 -34.17 -1.11 -16.57
CA VAL A 180 -35.32 -1.55 -17.38
C VAL A 180 -36.62 -0.92 -16.87
N GLY A 181 -36.83 -0.88 -15.55
CA GLY A 181 -38.00 -0.21 -14.95
C GLY A 181 -38.03 1.28 -15.26
N ALA A 182 -36.89 1.97 -15.12
CA ALA A 182 -36.76 3.39 -15.42
C ALA A 182 -36.97 3.68 -16.92
N LEU A 183 -36.39 2.87 -17.81
CA LEU A 183 -36.61 2.94 -19.25
C LEU A 183 -38.07 2.73 -19.61
N SER A 184 -38.74 1.74 -19.00
CA SER A 184 -40.17 1.48 -19.24
C SER A 184 -41.04 2.67 -18.85
N VAL A 185 -40.78 3.31 -17.71
CA VAL A 185 -41.51 4.52 -17.27
C VAL A 185 -41.23 5.71 -18.18
N TRP A 186 -39.99 5.88 -18.62
CA TRP A 186 -39.61 6.96 -19.54
C TRP A 186 -40.25 6.79 -20.91
N MET A 187 -40.27 5.57 -21.45
CA MET A 187 -40.95 5.25 -22.71
C MET A 187 -42.45 5.50 -22.62
N ARG A 188 -43.10 5.10 -21.52
CA ARG A 188 -44.51 5.39 -21.26
C ARG A 188 -44.80 6.90 -21.22
N LYS A 189 -43.93 7.69 -20.59
CA LYS A 189 -44.07 9.16 -20.55
C LYS A 189 -43.85 9.83 -21.92
N LYS A 190 -43.05 9.23 -22.81
CA LYS A 190 -42.79 9.74 -24.16
C LYS A 190 -43.71 9.17 -25.25
N GLY A 191 -44.60 8.23 -24.93
CA GLY A 191 -45.63 7.73 -25.85
C GLY A 191 -45.13 6.77 -26.93
N PHE A 192 -43.99 6.08 -26.74
CA PHE A 192 -43.44 5.11 -27.71
C PHE A 192 -44.06 3.70 -27.61
N ASP A 193 -45.03 3.48 -26.72
CA ASP A 193 -45.63 2.16 -26.45
C ASP A 193 -46.31 1.54 -27.69
N THR A 194 -46.86 2.38 -28.59
CA THR A 194 -47.54 1.93 -29.81
C THR A 194 -46.58 1.39 -30.88
N THR A 195 -45.37 1.96 -30.98
CA THR A 195 -44.38 1.55 -31.98
C THR A 195 -43.83 0.16 -31.67
N ILE A 196 -43.50 -0.13 -30.42
CA ILE A 196 -42.94 -1.44 -30.01
C ILE A 196 -43.98 -2.56 -30.12
N TRP A 197 -45.24 -2.31 -29.72
CA TRP A 197 -46.32 -3.29 -29.89
C TRP A 197 -46.50 -3.71 -31.35
N SER A 198 -46.35 -2.77 -32.30
CA SER A 198 -46.40 -3.07 -33.73
C SER A 198 -45.24 -3.95 -34.22
N TYR A 199 -44.02 -3.76 -33.69
CA TYR A 199 -42.87 -4.60 -34.02
C TYR A 199 -42.98 -5.99 -33.39
N PHE A 200 -43.45 -6.07 -32.14
CA PHE A 200 -43.63 -7.34 -31.43
C PHE A 200 -44.73 -8.20 -32.06
N ASN A 201 -45.84 -7.59 -32.49
CA ASN A 201 -46.89 -8.30 -33.24
C ASN A 201 -46.37 -8.79 -34.60
N ARG A 202 -45.56 -7.99 -35.31
CA ARG A 202 -44.93 -8.43 -36.57
C ARG A 202 -43.96 -9.60 -36.36
N PHE A 203 -43.17 -9.59 -35.29
CA PHE A 203 -42.26 -10.69 -34.97
C PHE A 203 -43.00 -11.98 -34.56
N LYS A 204 -44.07 -11.86 -33.78
CA LYS A 204 -44.91 -12.99 -33.38
C LYS A 204 -45.61 -13.64 -34.58
N LEU A 205 -46.10 -12.83 -35.52
CA LEU A 205 -46.68 -13.31 -36.77
C LEU A 205 -45.65 -14.02 -37.67
N ALA A 206 -44.40 -13.57 -37.69
CA ALA A 206 -43.32 -14.21 -38.46
C ALA A 206 -42.87 -15.57 -37.90
N PHE A 207 -43.02 -15.80 -36.58
CA PHE A 207 -42.76 -17.11 -35.98
C PHE A 207 -43.93 -18.09 -36.13
N GLN A 208 -45.18 -17.63 -36.09
CA GLN A 208 -46.35 -18.49 -36.32
C GLN A 208 -46.46 -19.01 -37.76
N SER A 209 -45.82 -18.35 -38.74
CA SER A 209 -45.76 -18.84 -40.12
C SER A 209 -44.74 -19.97 -40.36
N HIS A 210 -43.92 -20.33 -39.35
CA HIS A 210 -42.84 -21.31 -39.52
C HIS A 210 -43.13 -22.71 -38.93
N ASP A 211 -44.25 -22.88 -38.20
CA ASP A 211 -44.70 -24.17 -37.60
C ASP A 211 -45.83 -24.87 -38.41
N LEU A 212 -46.15 -24.39 -39.62
CA LEU A 212 -47.16 -24.97 -40.52
C LEU A 212 -46.60 -25.27 -41.92
N SER A 213 -45.39 -25.85 -42.00
CA SER A 213 -44.82 -26.42 -43.24
C SER A 213 -44.42 -27.87 -43.04
#